data_AF-A0A4R7GCB6-F1
#
_entry.id   AF-A0A4R7GCB6-F1
#
_cell.length_a   1.000
_cell.length_b   1.000
_cell.length_c   1.000
_cell.angle_alpha   90.00
_cell.angle_beta   90.00
_cell.angle_gamma   90.00
#
_symmetry.space_group_name_H-M   'P 1'
#
loop_
_entity.id
_entity.type
_entity.pdbx_description
1 polymer ?
#
loop_
_entity_poly.entity_id
_entity_poly.type
_entity_poly.pdbx_seq_one_letter_code
_entity_poly.pdbx_strand_id
1 'polypeptide(L)'
;MAGQPAARQGDATQYGGPIVQGSASVLIGAPSGIACSVCPGGLIKGNPVNPSLGAKVLPGETDLALPAPAPLVIHRSYSSYRTPTPGPAGLFGPGWQGAFDVSLQVRPRALILNDNGGRSL
;
A
#
# COMPACT_ATOMS: atom_id res chain seq x y z
N MET A 1 -13.19 -23.03 17.11
CA MET A 1 -12.01 -22.86 18.00
C MET A 1 -11.53 -21.43 17.87
N ALA A 2 -11.44 -20.68 18.97
CA ALA A 2 -10.79 -19.37 18.96
C ALA A 2 -9.30 -19.55 19.27
N GLY A 3 -8.42 -19.03 18.41
CA GLY A 3 -6.98 -19.10 18.60
C GLY A 3 -6.50 -18.18 19.73
N GLN A 4 -5.33 -18.50 20.30
CA GLN A 4 -4.62 -17.61 21.24
C GLN A 4 -3.75 -16.61 20.46
N PRO A 5 -3.49 -15.40 20.99
CA PRO A 5 -2.54 -14.46 20.41
C PRO A 5 -1.13 -15.05 20.34
N ALA A 6 -0.37 -14.67 19.31
CA ALA A 6 1.04 -15.04 19.19
C ALA A 6 1.91 -14.22 20.16
N ALA A 7 2.90 -14.86 20.77
CA ALA A 7 3.84 -14.24 21.70
C ALA A 7 4.82 -13.29 20.99
N ARG A 8 5.21 -12.20 21.67
CA ARG A 8 6.08 -11.12 21.15
C ARG A 8 7.07 -10.64 22.18
N GLN A 9 8.10 -9.94 21.70
CA GLN A 9 8.96 -9.15 22.54
C GLN A 9 8.14 -8.17 23.41
N GLY A 10 8.40 -8.15 24.71
CA GLY A 10 7.65 -7.36 25.70
C GLY A 10 6.54 -8.12 26.44
N ASP A 11 6.04 -9.25 25.91
CA ASP A 11 5.01 -10.03 26.59
C ASP A 11 5.57 -10.69 27.87
N ALA A 12 4.74 -10.76 28.92
CA ALA A 12 5.12 -11.37 30.19
C ALA A 12 5.23 -12.89 30.08
N THR A 13 6.21 -13.47 30.76
CA THR A 13 6.34 -14.92 30.89
C THR A 13 5.83 -15.41 32.24
N GLN A 14 5.44 -16.69 32.31
CA GLN A 14 4.95 -17.32 33.55
C GLN A 14 5.96 -17.24 34.71
N TYR A 15 7.26 -17.24 34.39
CA TYR A 15 8.35 -17.25 35.37
C TYR A 15 8.93 -15.85 35.65
N GLY A 16 8.31 -14.81 35.10
CA GLY A 16 8.73 -13.41 35.28
C GLY A 16 9.66 -12.90 34.19
N GLY A 17 9.61 -11.57 33.97
CA GLY A 17 10.36 -10.89 32.91
C GLY A 17 9.69 -10.94 31.54
N PRO A 18 9.98 -9.96 30.66
CA PRO A 18 9.43 -9.92 29.30
C PRO A 18 10.19 -10.85 28.35
N ILE A 19 9.56 -11.26 27.26
CA ILE A 19 10.29 -11.80 26.10
C ILE A 19 11.21 -10.68 25.57
N VAL A 20 12.51 -10.94 25.46
CA VAL A 20 13.53 -9.92 25.09
C VAL A 20 14.07 -10.05 23.67
N GLN A 21 13.72 -11.13 22.96
CA GLN A 21 14.20 -11.38 21.61
C GLN A 21 13.13 -12.10 20.78
N GLY A 22 13.10 -11.80 19.47
CA GLY A 22 12.28 -12.47 18.48
C GLY A 22 12.99 -12.50 17.12
N SER A 23 12.28 -12.95 16.08
CA SER A 23 12.81 -12.87 14.71
C SER A 23 12.90 -11.41 14.25
N ALA A 24 14.04 -11.00 13.72
CA ALA A 24 14.24 -9.64 13.18
C ALA A 24 13.35 -9.33 11.96
N SER A 25 12.81 -10.36 11.30
CA SER A 25 11.97 -10.23 10.11
C SER A 25 10.47 -10.47 10.35
N VAL A 26 10.08 -10.87 11.57
CA VAL A 26 8.67 -11.16 11.91
C VAL A 26 8.23 -10.24 13.03
N LEU A 27 7.34 -9.31 12.70
CA LEU A 27 6.78 -8.35 13.63
C LEU A 27 5.31 -8.63 13.82
N ILE A 28 4.91 -8.86 15.06
CA ILE A 28 3.52 -9.05 15.44
C ILE A 28 3.11 -7.78 16.20
N GLY A 29 2.09 -7.09 15.68
CA GLY A 29 1.59 -5.84 16.24
C GLY A 29 0.98 -6.01 17.63
N ALA A 30 0.38 -4.94 18.17
CA ALA A 30 -0.26 -4.93 19.50
C ALA A 30 -1.33 -6.03 19.65
N PRO A 31 -1.71 -6.45 20.89
CA PRO A 31 -2.65 -7.56 21.11
C PRO A 31 -4.04 -7.30 20.50
N SER A 32 -4.36 -6.03 20.23
CA SER A 32 -5.54 -5.60 19.48
C SER A 32 -5.46 -5.92 17.98
N GLY A 33 -4.36 -6.46 17.47
CA GLY A 33 -4.16 -6.81 16.07
C GLY A 33 -3.93 -5.62 15.13
N ILE A 34 -3.74 -4.41 15.66
CA ILE A 34 -3.59 -3.21 14.85
C ILE A 34 -2.10 -3.04 14.49
N ALA A 35 -1.75 -3.33 13.24
CA ALA A 35 -0.52 -2.82 12.64
C ALA A 35 -0.63 -1.29 12.58
N CYS A 36 0.08 -0.62 13.48
CA CYS A 36 -0.03 0.82 13.67
C CYS A 36 1.21 1.50 13.10
N SER A 37 1.11 2.00 11.87
CA SER A 37 2.14 2.82 11.24
C SER A 37 2.37 4.16 11.96
N VAL A 38 1.39 4.62 12.74
CA VAL A 38 1.42 5.93 13.46
C VAL A 38 1.75 5.81 14.94
N CYS A 39 1.99 4.61 15.46
CA CYS A 39 2.31 4.42 16.87
C CYS A 39 3.81 4.66 17.13
N PRO A 40 4.20 5.10 18.34
CA PRO A 40 5.61 5.20 18.71
C PRO A 40 6.33 3.85 18.50
N GLY A 41 7.40 3.85 17.69
CA GLY A 41 8.14 2.62 17.32
C GLY A 41 7.48 1.76 16.24
N GLY A 42 6.34 2.17 15.70
CA GLY A 42 5.71 1.52 14.56
C GLY A 42 6.56 1.64 13.29
N LEU A 43 6.65 0.56 12.52
CA LEU A 43 7.28 0.62 11.21
C LEU A 43 6.45 1.50 10.27
N ILE A 44 6.97 2.68 9.99
CA ILE A 44 6.46 3.61 8.98
C ILE A 44 6.88 3.24 7.55
N LYS A 45 7.90 2.37 7.40
CA LYS A 45 8.43 1.96 6.10
C LYS A 45 8.49 0.44 6.01
N GLY A 46 7.75 -0.11 5.06
CA GLY A 46 8.08 -1.38 4.44
C GLY A 46 8.35 -1.10 2.97
N ASN A 47 9.49 -1.58 2.45
CA ASN A 47 9.80 -1.49 1.04
C ASN A 47 9.82 -2.93 0.49
N PRO A 48 8.88 -3.31 -0.40
CA PRO A 48 7.90 -2.46 -1.08
C PRO A 48 6.50 -2.42 -0.42
N VAL A 49 6.28 -3.00 0.76
CA VAL A 49 4.92 -3.11 1.35
C VAL A 49 4.62 -1.97 2.30
N ASN A 50 3.55 -1.21 2.04
CA ASN A 50 3.02 -0.23 2.98
C ASN A 50 2.51 -0.94 4.25
N PRO A 51 3.13 -0.72 5.43
CA PRO A 51 2.75 -1.44 6.66
C PRO A 51 1.35 -1.12 7.18
N SER A 52 0.79 0.03 6.79
CA SER A 52 -0.55 0.46 7.19
C SER A 52 -1.64 -0.16 6.32
N LEU A 53 -1.39 -0.28 5.03
CA LEU A 53 -2.36 -0.79 4.05
C LEU A 53 -2.18 -2.28 3.75
N GLY A 54 -1.06 -2.88 4.17
CA GLY A 54 -0.67 -4.25 3.77
C GLY A 54 -0.44 -4.38 2.26
N ALA A 55 -0.38 -3.27 1.53
CA ALA A 55 -0.29 -3.25 0.08
C ALA A 55 1.15 -3.07 -0.37
N LYS A 56 1.59 -3.88 -1.34
CA LYS A 56 2.78 -3.59 -2.14
C LYS A 56 2.56 -2.29 -2.91
N VAL A 57 3.47 -1.34 -2.73
CA VAL A 57 3.54 -0.05 -3.40
C VAL A 57 4.94 0.09 -4.00
N LEU A 58 5.02 0.20 -5.32
CA LEU A 58 6.23 0.57 -6.04
C LEU A 58 6.08 2.03 -6.49
N PRO A 59 6.93 2.95 -6.01
CA PRO A 59 6.88 4.34 -6.42
C PRO A 59 7.16 4.46 -7.92
N GLY A 60 6.81 5.62 -8.49
CA GLY A 60 7.03 5.88 -9.91
C GLY A 60 8.50 5.78 -10.30
N GLU A 61 8.83 4.89 -11.22
CA GLU A 61 10.14 4.83 -11.87
C GLU A 61 10.04 5.40 -13.29
N THR A 62 11.11 6.04 -13.76
CA THR A 62 11.20 6.53 -15.15
C THR A 62 11.38 5.36 -16.09
N ASP A 63 10.34 5.06 -16.88
CA ASP A 63 10.44 4.05 -17.93
C ASP A 63 11.16 4.64 -19.17
N LEU A 64 10.83 5.89 -19.54
CA LEU A 64 11.39 6.57 -20.71
C LEU A 64 11.47 8.08 -20.47
N ALA A 65 12.57 8.70 -20.87
CA ALA A 65 12.70 10.14 -20.95
C ALA A 65 13.28 10.53 -22.32
N LEU A 66 12.51 11.29 -23.10
CA LEU A 66 12.95 11.80 -24.40
C LEU A 66 13.39 13.26 -24.25
N PRO A 67 14.65 13.59 -24.59
CA PRO A 67 15.14 14.96 -24.51
C PRO A 67 14.47 15.82 -25.58
N ALA A 68 13.89 16.94 -25.16
CA ALA A 68 13.27 17.96 -26.01
C ALA A 68 13.11 19.28 -25.21
N PRO A 69 12.85 20.43 -25.86
CA PRO A 69 12.49 21.66 -25.14
C PRO A 69 11.30 21.49 -24.19
N ALA A 70 10.36 20.59 -24.52
CA ALA A 70 9.33 20.07 -23.64
C ALA A 70 9.50 18.55 -23.54
N PRO A 71 10.21 18.02 -22.51
CA PRO A 71 10.53 16.61 -22.40
C PRO A 71 9.28 15.73 -22.29
N LEU A 72 9.28 14.61 -23.02
CA LEU A 72 8.32 13.53 -22.76
C LEU A 72 8.95 12.59 -21.73
N VAL A 73 8.29 12.46 -20.58
CA VAL A 73 8.71 11.51 -19.55
C VAL A 73 7.57 10.56 -19.24
N ILE A 74 7.82 9.26 -19.39
CA ILE A 74 6.88 8.19 -19.06
C ILE A 74 7.36 7.55 -17.77
N HIS A 75 6.44 7.50 -16.81
CA HIS A 75 6.63 6.79 -15.56
C HIS A 75 5.45 5.88 -15.31
N ARG A 76 5.72 4.78 -14.62
CA ARG A 76 4.70 3.92 -14.04
C ARG A 76 4.96 3.71 -12.56
N SER A 77 3.88 3.70 -11.81
CA SER A 77 3.88 3.26 -10.42
C SER A 77 2.97 2.04 -10.28
N TYR A 78 3.14 1.29 -9.19
CA TYR A 78 2.30 0.15 -8.89
C TYR A 78 1.77 0.21 -7.46
N SER A 79 0.50 -0.11 -7.29
CA SER A 79 -0.14 -0.34 -6.01
C SER A 79 -1.07 -1.54 -6.09
N SER A 80 -0.86 -2.50 -5.20
CA SER A 80 -1.78 -3.64 -5.02
C SER A 80 -3.03 -3.29 -4.20
N TYR A 81 -3.11 -2.06 -3.65
CA TYR A 81 -4.27 -1.63 -2.90
C TYR A 81 -5.48 -1.46 -3.82
N ARG A 82 -6.58 -2.14 -3.50
CA ARG A 82 -7.89 -1.94 -4.15
C ARG A 82 -8.76 -1.07 -3.25
N THR A 83 -9.23 0.04 -3.79
CA THR A 83 -10.27 0.84 -3.15
C THR A 83 -11.61 0.09 -3.16
N PRO A 84 -12.57 0.45 -2.28
CA PRO A 84 -13.90 -0.17 -2.27
C PRO A 84 -14.65 -0.03 -3.60
N THR A 85 -14.43 1.07 -4.31
CA THR A 85 -15.00 1.37 -5.63
C THR A 85 -13.86 1.56 -6.63
N PRO A 86 -13.26 0.46 -7.13
CA PRO A 86 -12.13 0.56 -8.03
C PRO A 86 -12.57 1.15 -9.37
N GLY A 87 -11.77 2.07 -9.88
CA GLY A 87 -11.85 2.49 -11.27
C GLY A 87 -11.50 1.35 -12.23
N PRO A 88 -11.77 1.52 -13.54
CA PRO A 88 -11.33 0.57 -14.55
C PRO A 88 -9.81 0.45 -14.55
N ALA A 89 -9.30 -0.71 -14.94
CA ALA A 89 -7.87 -0.90 -15.12
C ALA A 89 -7.37 -0.01 -16.28
N GLY A 90 -6.23 0.65 -16.06
CA GLY A 90 -5.52 1.42 -17.08
C GLY A 90 -4.79 0.53 -18.10
N LEU A 91 -3.96 1.15 -18.93
CA LEU A 91 -3.29 0.48 -20.06
C LEU A 91 -2.43 -0.73 -19.64
N PHE A 92 -1.83 -0.68 -18.46
CA PHE A 92 -0.91 -1.71 -17.96
C PHE A 92 -1.57 -2.76 -17.07
N GLY A 93 -2.90 -2.72 -16.95
CA GLY A 93 -3.67 -3.67 -16.15
C GLY A 93 -3.79 -3.30 -14.66
N PRO A 94 -4.39 -4.18 -13.85
CA PRO A 94 -4.75 -3.87 -12.47
C PRO A 94 -3.54 -3.49 -11.59
N GLY A 95 -3.69 -2.39 -10.86
CA GLY A 95 -2.70 -1.93 -9.89
C GLY A 95 -1.53 -1.15 -10.50
N TRP A 96 -1.39 -1.10 -11.82
CA TRP A 96 -0.45 -0.18 -12.47
C TRP A 96 -1.11 1.17 -12.72
N GLN A 97 -0.33 2.23 -12.53
CA GLN A 97 -0.75 3.62 -12.76
C GLN A 97 0.25 4.33 -13.66
N GLY A 98 -0.24 4.93 -14.74
CA GLY A 98 0.48 5.88 -15.58
C GLY A 98 -0.20 7.25 -15.62
N ALA A 99 0.56 8.29 -15.99
CA ALA A 99 0.03 9.66 -16.09
C ALA A 99 -1.15 9.79 -17.09
N PHE A 100 -1.23 8.89 -18.06
CA PHE A 100 -2.24 8.87 -19.12
C PHE A 100 -3.49 8.04 -18.79
N ASP A 101 -3.56 7.41 -17.62
CA ASP A 101 -4.72 6.57 -17.23
C ASP A 101 -5.92 7.39 -16.73
N VAL A 102 -5.81 8.73 -16.66
CA VAL A 102 -6.93 9.61 -16.30
C VAL A 102 -7.98 9.59 -17.42
N SER A 103 -9.23 9.27 -17.08
CA SER A 103 -10.32 9.17 -18.06
C SER A 103 -11.67 9.61 -17.51
N LEU A 104 -12.52 10.17 -18.37
CA LEU A 104 -13.90 10.51 -18.05
C LEU A 104 -14.85 9.40 -18.56
N GLN A 105 -15.69 8.90 -17.66
CA GLN A 105 -16.78 7.98 -17.98
C GLN A 105 -18.10 8.74 -17.99
N VAL A 106 -18.72 8.82 -19.16
CA VAL A 106 -20.05 9.40 -19.32
C VAL A 106 -21.10 8.32 -19.10
N ARG A 107 -22.02 8.56 -18.17
CA ARG A 107 -23.20 7.71 -17.91
C ARG A 107 -24.47 8.57 -18.03
N PRO A 108 -25.65 7.98 -18.25
CA PRO A 108 -26.90 8.75 -18.43
C PRO A 108 -27.25 9.73 -17.29
N ARG A 109 -26.76 9.48 -16.07
CA ARG A 109 -27.02 10.32 -14.88
C ARG A 109 -25.76 10.70 -14.10
N ALA A 110 -24.57 10.47 -14.67
CA ALA A 110 -23.31 10.76 -13.98
C ALA A 110 -22.17 11.01 -14.97
N LEU A 111 -21.25 11.88 -14.59
CA LEU A 111 -19.94 12.02 -15.23
C LEU A 111 -18.90 11.64 -14.19
N ILE A 112 -18.22 10.51 -14.41
CA ILE A 112 -17.28 9.94 -13.44
C ILE A 112 -15.86 10.25 -13.90
N LEU A 113 -15.05 10.83 -13.01
CA LEU A 113 -13.61 10.98 -13.22
C LEU A 113 -12.90 9.76 -12.67
N ASN A 114 -12.26 9.01 -13.56
CA ASN A 114 -11.31 7.98 -13.17
C ASN A 114 -9.94 8.64 -13.14
N ASP A 115 -9.37 8.78 -11.95
CA ASP A 115 -8.03 9.30 -11.82
C ASP A 115 -6.99 8.20 -12.07
N ASN A 116 -5.74 8.61 -12.19
CA ASN A 116 -4.62 7.69 -12.32
C ASN A 116 -4.34 6.90 -11.02
N GLY A 117 -4.99 7.21 -9.90
CA GLY A 117 -4.90 6.47 -8.64
C GLY A 117 -5.83 5.26 -8.58
N GLY A 118 -6.57 4.96 -9.66
CA GLY A 118 -7.55 3.88 -9.72
C GLY A 118 -8.83 4.20 -8.93
N ARG A 119 -9.11 5.48 -8.66
CA ARG A 119 -10.33 5.94 -8.01
C ARG A 119 -11.33 6.42 -9.05
N SER A 120 -12.61 6.19 -8.78
CA SER A 120 -13.72 6.79 -9.51
C SER A 120 -14.38 7.85 -8.62
N LEU A 121 -14.41 9.09 -9.08
CA LEU A 121 -14.98 10.26 -8.42
C LEU A 121 -16.23 10.75 -9.14
#